data_AF-M4HX36-F1
#
_entry.id   AF-M4HX36-F1
#
_cell.length_a   1.000
_cell.length_b   1.000
_cell.length_c   1.000
_cell.angle_alpha   90.00
_cell.angle_beta   90.00
_cell.angle_gamma   90.00
#
_symmetry.space_group_name_H-M   'P 1'
#
loop_
_entity.id
_entity.type
_entity.pdbx_description
1 polymer ?
#
loop_
_entity_poly.entity_id
_entity_poly.type
_entity_poly.pdbx_seq_one_letter_code
_entity_poly.pdbx_strand_id
1 'polypeptide(L)'
;MLRKLPFDTNVEVLKRFTLTEEGAAVVTPEGSPEAAIAALFQNGQMPDMVNFFAHGMPPREGVCWAIAVHHDLQKNITHHDLSTLAMAEKWVRDPQEGTRIKLMHEGEQRDSSDPLSWLCNAVAWNGSGSMGPVDGPVVLPPAGLHASALLGAIALLAGETEESYQAVLESAYRRGLEVAKGGWPLSVEEGKL
;
A
#
# COMPACT_ATOMS: atom_id res chain seq x y z
N MET A 1 7.51 18.45 3.28
CA MET A 1 8.50 17.44 3.68
C MET A 1 7.78 16.15 4.04
N LEU A 2 7.91 15.16 3.16
CA LEU A 2 7.44 13.80 3.38
C LEU A 2 8.45 13.03 4.25
N ARG A 3 8.15 12.86 5.55
CA ARG A 3 9.03 12.19 6.51
C ARG A 3 9.27 10.70 6.18
N LYS A 4 8.30 10.03 5.57
CA LYS A 4 8.37 8.61 5.19
C LYS A 4 8.75 8.40 3.74
N LEU A 5 8.97 9.48 3.00
CA LEU A 5 9.55 9.47 1.66
C LEU A 5 10.54 10.65 1.58
N PRO A 6 11.66 10.61 2.33
CA PRO A 6 12.53 11.76 2.53
C PRO A 6 13.60 11.85 1.42
N PHE A 7 13.16 11.87 0.16
CA PHE A 7 14.05 12.05 -0.99
C PHE A 7 13.98 13.49 -1.50
N ASP A 8 15.12 14.06 -1.88
CA ASP A 8 15.18 15.41 -2.46
C ASP A 8 14.68 15.43 -3.92
N THR A 9 14.86 14.31 -4.63
CA THR A 9 14.48 14.15 -6.04
C THR A 9 13.75 12.83 -6.27
N ASN A 10 13.06 12.71 -7.41
CA ASN A 10 12.36 11.49 -7.80
C ASN A 10 13.31 10.36 -8.20
N VAL A 11 14.58 10.65 -8.51
CA VAL A 11 15.59 9.68 -9.00
C VAL A 11 15.66 8.43 -8.14
N GLU A 12 15.67 8.55 -6.81
CA GLU A 12 15.83 7.39 -5.92
C GLU A 12 14.60 6.47 -5.89
N VAL A 13 13.41 7.03 -6.11
CA VAL A 13 12.17 6.25 -6.19
C VAL A 13 12.06 5.61 -7.58
N LEU A 14 12.35 6.37 -8.64
CA LEU A 14 12.26 5.92 -10.03
C LEU A 14 13.33 4.88 -10.42
N LYS A 15 14.34 4.62 -9.58
CA LYS A 15 15.23 3.45 -9.73
C LYS A 15 14.53 2.13 -9.39
N ARG A 16 13.38 2.16 -8.70
CA ARG A 16 12.73 0.98 -8.12
C ARG A 16 11.56 0.47 -8.95
N PHE A 17 11.04 1.29 -9.86
CA PHE A 17 9.95 0.94 -10.78
C PHE A 17 9.97 1.86 -12.00
N THR A 18 9.26 1.48 -13.05
CA THR A 18 9.12 2.27 -14.29
C THR A 18 7.72 2.87 -14.34
N LEU A 19 7.62 4.16 -14.59
CA LEU A 19 6.35 4.85 -14.87
C LEU A 19 5.75 4.37 -16.20
N THR A 20 4.45 4.51 -16.37
CA THR A 20 3.84 4.43 -17.70
C THR A 20 4.27 5.63 -18.56
N GLU A 21 3.92 5.60 -19.85
CA GLU A 21 4.20 6.72 -20.75
C GLU A 21 3.50 8.00 -20.27
N GLU A 22 2.25 7.89 -19.82
CA GLU A 22 1.45 8.98 -19.29
C GLU A 22 2.00 9.53 -17.98
N GLY A 23 2.46 8.67 -17.06
CA GLY A 23 3.13 9.11 -15.83
C GLY A 23 4.47 9.78 -16.09
N ALA A 24 5.27 9.24 -17.01
CA ALA A 24 6.55 9.83 -17.41
C ALA A 24 6.39 11.20 -18.08
N ALA A 25 5.26 11.47 -18.74
CA ALA A 25 4.97 12.78 -19.33
C ALA A 25 4.77 13.90 -18.30
N VAL A 26 4.45 13.55 -17.05
CA VAL A 26 4.12 14.53 -15.99
C VAL A 26 5.09 14.54 -14.81
N VAL A 27 6.01 13.58 -14.74
CA VAL A 27 7.02 13.47 -13.68
C VAL A 27 8.43 13.76 -14.24
N THR A 28 9.11 14.72 -13.62
CA THR A 28 10.52 15.00 -13.92
C THR A 28 11.44 14.34 -12.89
N PRO A 29 12.49 13.60 -13.28
CA PRO A 29 13.39 12.93 -12.33
C PRO A 29 14.03 13.86 -11.30
N GLU A 30 14.45 15.05 -11.72
CA GLU A 30 15.08 16.08 -10.87
C GLU A 30 14.07 16.86 -10.02
N GLY A 31 12.76 16.66 -10.25
CA GLY A 31 11.69 17.27 -9.46
C GLY A 31 11.56 16.64 -8.07
N SER A 32 10.77 17.27 -7.20
CA SER A 32 10.53 16.76 -5.84
C SER A 32 9.46 15.66 -5.81
N PRO A 33 9.52 14.74 -4.82
CA PRO A 33 8.48 13.75 -4.60
C PRO A 33 7.08 14.32 -4.38
N GLU A 34 6.94 15.40 -3.59
CA GLU A 34 5.65 16.06 -3.41
C GLU A 34 5.05 16.52 -4.75
N ALA A 35 5.88 17.07 -5.65
CA ALA A 35 5.42 17.54 -6.96
C ALA A 35 5.03 16.37 -7.88
N ALA A 36 5.82 15.28 -7.90
CA ALA A 36 5.50 14.10 -8.69
C ALA A 36 4.18 13.45 -8.26
N ILE A 37 3.98 13.26 -6.96
CA ILE A 37 2.75 12.68 -6.41
C ILE A 37 1.53 13.56 -6.77
N ALA A 38 1.65 14.89 -6.63
CA ALA A 38 0.58 15.81 -7.00
C ALA A 38 0.28 15.77 -8.51
N ALA A 39 1.31 15.71 -9.37
CA ALA A 39 1.15 15.63 -10.81
C ALA A 39 0.46 14.32 -11.24
N LEU A 40 0.87 13.18 -10.68
CA LEU A 40 0.26 11.88 -10.96
C LEU A 40 -1.21 11.86 -10.53
N PHE A 41 -1.52 12.40 -9.35
CA PHE A 41 -2.90 12.54 -8.88
C PHE A 41 -3.75 13.42 -9.80
N GLN A 42 -3.27 14.62 -10.14
CA GLN A 42 -3.98 15.59 -10.98
C GLN A 42 -4.26 15.07 -12.41
N ASN A 43 -3.44 14.13 -12.89
CA ASN A 43 -3.60 13.51 -14.21
C ASN A 43 -4.25 12.11 -14.16
N GLY A 44 -4.83 11.72 -13.01
CA GLY A 44 -5.55 10.46 -12.89
C GLY A 44 -4.67 9.20 -12.97
N GLN A 45 -3.36 9.34 -12.82
CA GLN A 45 -2.37 8.26 -12.96
C GLN A 45 -2.28 7.43 -11.67
N MET A 46 -3.38 6.76 -11.30
CA MET A 46 -3.47 5.99 -10.04
C MET A 46 -2.38 4.91 -9.92
N PRO A 47 -2.13 4.05 -10.93
CA PRO A 47 -1.15 2.98 -10.77
C PRO A 47 0.27 3.52 -10.50
N ASP A 48 0.68 4.56 -11.23
CA ASP A 48 1.97 5.19 -11.05
C ASP A 48 2.07 5.96 -9.73
N MET A 49 1.00 6.67 -9.32
CA MET A 49 0.93 7.32 -8.02
C MET A 49 1.09 6.28 -6.89
N VAL A 50 0.39 5.15 -7.01
CA VAL A 50 0.44 4.09 -6.00
C VAL A 50 1.82 3.46 -5.95
N ASN A 51 2.42 3.15 -7.10
CA ASN A 51 3.81 2.66 -7.16
C ASN A 51 4.79 3.68 -6.56
N PHE A 52 4.62 4.98 -6.83
CA PHE A 52 5.49 6.02 -6.28
C PHE A 52 5.48 6.01 -4.75
N PHE A 53 4.29 5.96 -4.15
CA PHE A 53 4.12 5.81 -2.70
C PHE A 53 4.70 4.48 -2.18
N ALA A 54 4.32 3.36 -2.81
CA ALA A 54 4.66 2.01 -2.36
C ALA A 54 6.15 1.72 -2.43
N HIS A 55 6.85 2.20 -3.46
CA HIS A 55 8.30 2.10 -3.57
C HIS A 55 9.04 3.17 -2.77
N GLY A 56 8.40 4.30 -2.46
CA GLY A 56 9.02 5.41 -1.74
C GLY A 56 8.97 5.27 -0.21
N MET A 57 7.93 4.64 0.33
CA MET A 57 7.73 4.45 1.77
C MET A 57 8.33 3.14 2.29
N PRO A 58 8.64 3.05 3.60
CA PRO A 58 8.92 1.76 4.22
C PRO A 58 7.69 0.84 4.13
N PRO A 59 7.87 -0.49 4.04
CA PRO A 59 6.76 -1.43 3.85
C PRO A 59 5.64 -1.33 4.89
N ARG A 60 5.99 -1.15 6.18
CA ARG A 60 5.02 -1.04 7.28
C ARG A 60 4.10 0.17 7.09
N GLU A 61 4.67 1.31 6.73
CA GLU A 61 3.93 2.52 6.42
C GLU A 61 3.07 2.35 5.16
N GLY A 62 3.57 1.65 4.12
CA GLY A 62 2.78 1.28 2.95
C GLY A 62 1.54 0.43 3.30
N VAL A 63 1.69 -0.57 4.17
CA VAL A 63 0.56 -1.37 4.66
C VAL A 63 -0.41 -0.53 5.51
N CYS A 64 0.10 0.33 6.39
CA CYS A 64 -0.71 1.26 7.18
C CYS A 64 -1.60 2.14 6.28
N TRP A 65 -1.03 2.61 5.18
CA TRP A 65 -1.72 3.40 4.16
C TRP A 65 -2.81 2.58 3.45
N ALA A 66 -2.50 1.38 2.97
CA ALA A 66 -3.48 0.54 2.30
C ALA A 66 -4.67 0.22 3.21
N ILE A 67 -4.45 -0.16 4.47
CA ILE A 67 -5.54 -0.40 5.44
C ILE A 67 -6.46 0.82 5.56
N ALA A 68 -5.91 2.03 5.65
CA ALA A 68 -6.71 3.24 5.74
C ALA A 68 -7.55 3.50 4.48
N VAL A 69 -7.02 3.19 3.30
CA VAL A 69 -7.77 3.26 2.03
C VAL A 69 -8.90 2.24 2.02
N HIS A 70 -8.67 1.01 2.49
CA HIS A 70 -9.72 0.01 2.65
C HIS A 70 -10.84 0.51 3.59
N HIS A 71 -10.50 1.08 4.74
CA HIS A 71 -11.49 1.63 5.68
C HIS A 71 -12.36 2.74 5.07
N ASP A 72 -11.75 3.63 4.29
CA ASP A 72 -12.48 4.74 3.67
C ASP A 72 -13.48 4.27 2.59
N LEU A 73 -13.20 3.14 1.94
CA LEU A 73 -13.95 2.66 0.76
C LEU A 73 -14.88 1.48 1.05
N GLN A 74 -14.80 0.89 2.23
CA GLN A 74 -15.56 -0.31 2.56
C GLN A 74 -17.06 -0.04 2.68
N LYS A 75 -17.79 -0.55 1.69
CA LYS A 75 -19.24 -0.75 1.71
C LYS A 75 -19.51 -2.26 1.79
N ASN A 76 -20.33 -2.71 2.74
CA ASN A 76 -20.76 -4.11 2.90
C ASN A 76 -19.63 -5.12 3.19
N ILE A 77 -18.73 -4.80 4.11
CA ILE A 77 -17.66 -5.70 4.53
C ILE A 77 -18.17 -6.91 5.34
N THR A 78 -17.62 -8.10 5.09
CA THR A 78 -17.93 -9.31 5.87
C THR A 78 -17.20 -9.32 7.21
N HIS A 79 -17.69 -10.13 8.18
CA HIS A 79 -16.95 -10.33 9.43
C HIS A 79 -15.55 -10.93 9.22
N HIS A 80 -15.37 -11.75 8.19
CA HIS A 80 -14.09 -12.36 7.87
C HIS A 80 -13.09 -11.30 7.38
N ASP A 81 -13.51 -10.44 6.46
CA ASP A 81 -12.70 -9.33 5.96
C ASP A 81 -12.29 -8.35 7.07
N LEU A 82 -13.22 -8.06 8.01
CA LEU A 82 -12.93 -7.21 9.17
C LEU A 82 -11.87 -7.85 10.07
N SER A 83 -11.92 -9.16 10.26
CA SER A 83 -10.92 -9.90 11.02
C SER A 83 -9.55 -9.84 10.35
N THR A 84 -9.49 -9.93 9.02
CA THR A 84 -8.25 -9.85 8.24
C THR A 84 -7.63 -8.46 8.32
N LEU A 85 -8.43 -7.39 8.17
CA LEU A 85 -7.97 -6.01 8.39
C LEU A 85 -7.43 -5.79 9.80
N ALA A 86 -8.17 -6.20 10.83
CA ALA A 86 -7.75 -6.07 12.22
C ALA A 86 -6.44 -6.82 12.50
N MET A 87 -6.22 -7.96 11.84
CA MET A 87 -4.96 -8.70 11.92
C MET A 87 -3.80 -7.92 11.25
N ALA A 88 -4.04 -7.30 10.10
CA ALA A 88 -3.07 -6.45 9.43
C ALA A 88 -2.74 -5.19 10.24
N GLU A 89 -3.75 -4.55 10.86
CA GLU A 89 -3.55 -3.43 11.79
C GLU A 89 -2.71 -3.81 13.00
N LYS A 90 -2.97 -4.99 13.57
CA LYS A 90 -2.16 -5.54 14.66
C LYS A 90 -0.70 -5.70 14.23
N TRP A 91 -0.46 -6.23 13.03
CA TRP A 91 0.90 -6.33 12.49
C TRP A 91 1.55 -4.96 12.27
N VAL A 92 0.81 -3.98 11.76
CA VAL A 92 1.31 -2.61 11.57
C VAL A 92 1.71 -1.97 12.92
N ARG A 93 0.94 -2.22 13.99
CA ARG A 93 1.25 -1.74 15.35
C ARG A 93 2.45 -2.44 15.96
N ASP A 94 2.53 -3.75 15.82
CA ASP A 94 3.60 -4.59 16.36
C ASP A 94 3.97 -5.68 15.33
N PRO A 95 4.98 -5.42 14.46
CA PRO A 95 5.35 -6.28 13.33
C PRO A 95 5.99 -7.62 13.75
N GLN A 96 5.17 -8.51 14.31
CA GLN A 96 5.59 -9.83 14.75
C GLN A 96 5.52 -10.86 13.62
N GLU A 97 6.55 -11.70 13.53
CA GLU A 97 6.65 -12.75 12.50
C GLU A 97 5.47 -13.72 12.54
N GLY A 98 5.01 -14.09 13.73
CA GLY A 98 3.82 -14.94 13.87
C GLY A 98 2.54 -14.32 13.31
N THR A 99 2.40 -13.00 13.32
CA THR A 99 1.27 -12.31 12.68
C THR A 99 1.48 -12.22 11.17
N ARG A 100 2.72 -11.99 10.71
CA ARG A 100 3.07 -11.99 9.28
C ARG A 100 2.73 -13.34 8.62
N ILE A 101 3.12 -14.46 9.23
CA ILE A 101 2.84 -15.81 8.72
C ILE A 101 1.33 -16.09 8.68
N LYS A 102 0.56 -15.64 9.68
CA LYS A 102 -0.90 -15.78 9.66
C LYS A 102 -1.55 -15.02 8.51
N LEU A 103 -1.09 -13.79 8.25
CA LEU A 103 -1.55 -13.00 7.10
C LEU A 103 -1.13 -13.65 5.77
N MET A 104 0.07 -14.24 5.69
CA MET A 104 0.50 -14.99 4.51
C MET A 104 -0.47 -16.14 4.20
N HIS A 105 -0.77 -17.00 5.18
CA HIS A 105 -1.73 -18.10 4.99
C HIS A 105 -3.16 -17.60 4.69
N GLU A 106 -3.60 -16.51 5.30
CA GLU A 106 -4.89 -15.88 5.01
C GLU A 106 -4.97 -15.42 3.54
N GLY A 107 -3.92 -14.78 3.03
CA GLY A 107 -3.83 -14.37 1.63
C GLY A 107 -3.88 -15.54 0.65
N GLU A 108 -3.25 -16.68 0.99
CA GLU A 108 -3.25 -17.91 0.17
C GLU A 108 -4.65 -18.55 0.02
N GLN A 109 -5.59 -18.27 0.92
CA GLN A 109 -6.97 -18.79 0.83
C GLN A 109 -7.91 -17.90 0.01
N ARG A 110 -7.42 -16.75 -0.47
CA ARG A 110 -8.22 -15.71 -1.14
C ARG A 110 -7.93 -15.67 -2.65
N ASP A 111 -8.95 -15.34 -3.43
CA ASP A 111 -8.80 -15.15 -4.88
C ASP A 111 -7.89 -13.97 -5.21
N SER A 112 -7.18 -14.04 -6.34
CA SER A 112 -6.29 -12.97 -6.81
C SER A 112 -7.03 -11.70 -7.25
N SER A 113 -8.36 -11.76 -7.43
CA SER A 113 -9.21 -10.59 -7.65
C SER A 113 -9.60 -9.89 -6.35
N ASP A 114 -9.28 -10.45 -5.19
CA ASP A 114 -9.63 -9.90 -3.89
C ASP A 114 -8.57 -8.89 -3.40
N PRO A 115 -8.91 -7.61 -3.18
CA PRO A 115 -7.99 -6.60 -2.66
C PRO A 115 -7.29 -7.02 -1.35
N LEU A 116 -7.99 -7.72 -0.45
CA LEU A 116 -7.44 -8.14 0.83
C LEU A 116 -6.45 -9.32 0.69
N SER A 117 -6.52 -10.11 -0.38
CA SER A 117 -5.46 -11.08 -0.73
C SER A 117 -4.13 -10.35 -0.91
N TRP A 118 -4.16 -9.23 -1.65
CA TRP A 118 -2.98 -8.42 -1.91
C TRP A 118 -2.50 -7.63 -0.70
N LEU A 119 -3.41 -7.17 0.17
CA LEU A 119 -3.02 -6.57 1.45
C LEU A 119 -2.24 -7.58 2.32
N CYS A 120 -2.73 -8.81 2.41
CA CYS A 120 -2.07 -9.90 3.11
C CYS A 120 -0.68 -10.18 2.51
N ASN A 121 -0.58 -10.22 1.18
CA ASN A 121 0.67 -10.41 0.46
C ASN A 121 1.66 -9.24 0.65
N ALA A 122 1.18 -7.99 0.75
CA ALA A 122 2.03 -6.85 1.05
C ALA A 122 2.70 -6.99 2.42
N VAL A 123 1.97 -7.53 3.41
CA VAL A 123 2.53 -7.89 4.72
C VAL A 123 3.47 -9.08 4.60
N ALA A 124 3.10 -10.14 3.90
CA ALA A 124 3.92 -11.34 3.75
C ALA A 124 5.27 -11.04 3.08
N TRP A 125 5.26 -10.19 2.04
CA TRP A 125 6.42 -9.89 1.19
C TRP A 125 7.19 -8.63 1.59
N ASN A 126 6.99 -8.16 2.82
CA ASN A 126 7.59 -6.91 3.33
C ASN A 126 9.14 -6.94 3.40
N GLY A 127 9.75 -8.13 3.32
CA GLY A 127 11.20 -8.33 3.36
C GLY A 127 11.77 -8.83 4.70
N SER A 128 10.97 -8.87 5.77
CA SER A 128 11.42 -9.32 7.10
C SER A 128 11.51 -10.84 7.28
N GLY A 129 10.90 -11.63 6.40
CA GLY A 129 10.79 -13.07 6.56
C GLY A 129 10.62 -13.82 5.24
N SER A 130 10.64 -15.15 5.33
CA SER A 130 10.46 -16.04 4.18
C SER A 130 9.04 -15.91 3.59
N MET A 131 8.93 -15.91 2.26
CA MET A 131 7.67 -16.08 1.54
C MET A 131 7.42 -17.54 1.13
N GLY A 132 8.31 -18.46 1.51
CA GLY A 132 8.11 -19.90 1.36
C GLY A 132 7.41 -20.54 2.57
N PRO A 133 7.10 -21.85 2.50
CA PRO A 133 6.49 -22.58 3.62
C PRO A 133 7.31 -22.46 4.91
N VAL A 134 6.64 -22.49 6.08
CA VAL A 134 7.27 -22.30 7.41
C VAL A 134 8.40 -23.30 7.68
N ASP A 135 8.22 -24.57 7.27
CA ASP A 135 9.22 -25.64 7.42
C ASP A 135 10.03 -25.88 6.13
N GLY A 136 9.85 -25.02 5.12
CA GLY A 136 10.53 -25.09 3.84
C GLY A 136 11.87 -24.36 3.81
N PRO A 137 12.59 -24.40 2.68
CA PRO A 137 13.75 -23.54 2.48
C PRO A 137 13.34 -22.07 2.57
N VAL A 138 14.24 -21.24 3.12
CA VAL A 138 14.03 -19.79 3.16
C VAL A 138 14.04 -19.24 1.74
N VAL A 139 12.95 -18.58 1.37
CA VAL A 139 12.82 -17.84 0.10
C VAL A 139 12.49 -16.40 0.45
N LEU A 140 13.42 -15.49 0.21
CA LEU A 140 13.17 -14.07 0.47
C LEU A 140 12.40 -13.43 -0.69
N PRO A 141 11.45 -12.51 -0.43
CA PRO A 141 10.76 -11.80 -1.48
C PRO A 141 11.76 -10.94 -2.29
N PRO A 142 11.64 -10.91 -3.63
CA PRO A 142 12.36 -9.95 -4.46
C PRO A 142 12.13 -8.50 -4.01
N ALA A 143 13.12 -7.65 -4.25
CA ALA A 143 13.01 -6.22 -3.97
C ALA A 143 11.78 -5.63 -4.69
N GLY A 144 10.97 -4.86 -3.97
CA GLY A 144 9.77 -4.23 -4.51
C GLY A 144 8.52 -5.12 -4.59
N LEU A 145 8.59 -6.41 -4.25
CA LEU A 145 7.41 -7.30 -4.38
C LEU A 145 6.24 -6.86 -3.47
N HIS A 146 6.51 -6.34 -2.27
CA HIS A 146 5.47 -5.74 -1.42
C HIS A 146 4.79 -4.53 -2.08
N ALA A 147 5.52 -3.76 -2.90
CA ALA A 147 4.97 -2.57 -3.54
C ALA A 147 3.97 -2.97 -4.65
N SER A 148 4.27 -4.03 -5.41
CA SER A 148 3.31 -4.63 -6.34
C SER A 148 2.06 -5.14 -5.62
N ALA A 149 2.22 -5.72 -4.43
CA ALA A 149 1.07 -6.14 -3.63
C ALA A 149 0.26 -4.95 -3.08
N LEU A 150 0.90 -3.85 -2.68
CA LEU A 150 0.19 -2.61 -2.31
C LEU A 150 -0.58 -2.03 -3.50
N LEU A 151 -0.04 -2.10 -4.72
CA LEU A 151 -0.77 -1.72 -5.92
C LEU A 151 -2.04 -2.57 -6.10
N GLY A 152 -1.94 -3.90 -5.98
CA GLY A 152 -3.11 -4.78 -6.04
C GLY A 152 -4.14 -4.48 -4.95
N ALA A 153 -3.68 -4.27 -3.71
CA ALA A 153 -4.54 -3.99 -2.56
C ALA A 153 -5.36 -2.71 -2.72
N ILE A 154 -4.81 -1.70 -3.40
CA ILE A 154 -5.50 -0.42 -3.60
C ILE A 154 -6.27 -0.40 -4.93
N ALA A 155 -5.63 -0.80 -6.03
CA ALA A 155 -6.22 -0.66 -7.37
C ALA A 155 -7.46 -1.55 -7.55
N LEU A 156 -7.51 -2.74 -6.94
CA LEU A 156 -8.67 -3.63 -7.03
C LEU A 156 -9.88 -3.15 -6.21
N LEU A 157 -9.73 -2.12 -5.37
CA LEU A 157 -10.86 -1.44 -4.75
C LEU A 157 -11.62 -0.58 -5.76
N ALA A 158 -10.99 -0.22 -6.89
CA ALA A 158 -11.70 0.39 -8.01
C ALA A 158 -12.60 -0.68 -8.64
N GLY A 159 -13.90 -0.42 -8.61
CA GLY A 159 -14.87 -1.21 -9.37
C GLY A 159 -14.81 -0.85 -10.85
N GLU A 160 -15.90 -1.12 -11.56
CA GLU A 160 -15.98 -0.93 -13.01
C GLU A 160 -16.41 0.49 -13.42
N THR A 161 -16.68 1.38 -12.46
CA THR A 161 -17.19 2.73 -12.73
C THR A 161 -16.14 3.80 -12.52
N GLU A 162 -16.23 4.87 -13.31
CA GLU A 162 -15.39 6.07 -13.14
C GLU A 162 -15.52 6.63 -11.72
N GLU A 163 -16.72 6.65 -11.14
CA GLU A 163 -16.95 7.10 -9.77
C GLU A 163 -16.15 6.26 -8.74
N SER A 164 -16.13 4.94 -8.91
CA SER A 164 -15.37 4.06 -8.01
C SER A 164 -13.86 4.24 -8.17
N TYR A 165 -13.40 4.45 -9.40
CA TYR A 165 -11.99 4.75 -9.68
C TYR A 165 -11.56 6.08 -9.04
N GLN A 166 -12.36 7.14 -9.21
CA GLN A 166 -12.09 8.45 -8.61
C GLN A 166 -12.09 8.39 -7.08
N ALA A 167 -13.05 7.67 -6.47
CA ALA A 167 -13.09 7.49 -5.02
C ALA A 167 -11.81 6.82 -4.48
N VAL A 168 -11.29 5.82 -5.19
CA VAL A 168 -10.05 5.14 -4.81
C VAL A 168 -8.85 6.06 -4.99
N LEU A 169 -8.74 6.76 -6.12
CA LEU A 169 -7.67 7.70 -6.40
C LEU A 169 -7.58 8.79 -5.32
N GLU A 170 -8.72 9.39 -4.95
CA GLU A 170 -8.80 10.41 -3.91
C GLU A 170 -8.41 9.89 -2.53
N SER A 171 -8.93 8.72 -2.15
CA SER A 171 -8.61 8.06 -0.87
C SER A 171 -7.11 7.70 -0.80
N ALA A 172 -6.59 7.07 -1.84
CA ALA A 172 -5.20 6.67 -1.98
C ALA A 172 -4.27 7.88 -1.89
N TYR A 173 -4.56 8.97 -2.60
CA TYR A 173 -3.78 10.20 -2.54
C TYR A 173 -3.80 10.83 -1.14
N ARG A 174 -4.99 11.01 -0.55
CA ARG A 174 -5.15 11.66 0.75
C ARG A 174 -4.46 10.88 1.87
N ARG A 175 -4.73 9.58 1.98
CA ARG A 175 -4.12 8.71 3.00
C ARG A 175 -2.63 8.50 2.75
N GLY A 176 -2.21 8.43 1.49
CA GLY A 176 -0.81 8.28 1.11
C GLY A 176 0.00 9.49 1.57
N LEU A 177 -0.50 10.70 1.31
CA LEU A 177 0.13 11.94 1.80
C LEU A 177 0.14 12.03 3.34
N GLU A 178 -0.93 11.60 4.00
CA GLU A 178 -1.01 11.57 5.46
C GLU A 178 0.12 10.71 6.04
N VAL A 179 0.25 9.46 5.59
CA VAL A 179 1.31 8.54 6.04
C VAL A 179 2.70 9.04 5.62
N ALA A 180 2.84 9.53 4.38
CA ALA A 180 4.11 10.05 3.88
C ALA A 180 4.63 11.24 4.70
N LYS A 181 3.73 12.08 5.25
CA LYS A 181 4.06 13.17 6.19
C LYS A 181 4.36 12.69 7.61
N GLY A 182 4.17 11.40 7.90
CA GLY A 182 4.39 10.77 9.19
C GLY A 182 3.14 10.64 10.07
N GLY A 183 1.95 10.82 9.49
CA GLY A 183 0.68 10.51 10.15
C GLY A 183 0.46 9.00 10.31
N TRP A 184 -0.53 8.63 11.12
CA TRP A 184 -0.87 7.25 11.42
C TRP A 184 -2.39 7.05 11.41
N PRO A 185 -3.01 6.88 10.23
CA PRO A 185 -4.47 6.92 10.04
C PRO A 185 -5.25 5.78 10.72
N LEU A 186 -4.55 4.85 11.38
CA LEU A 186 -5.12 3.71 12.10
C LEU A 186 -5.23 3.95 13.62
N SER A 187 -4.82 5.11 14.12
CA SER A 187 -5.06 5.46 15.52
C SER A 187 -6.54 5.71 15.73
N VAL A 188 -7.19 4.87 16.52
CA VAL A 188 -8.49 5.18 17.13
C VAL A 188 -8.29 6.44 17.97
N GLU A 189 -9.17 7.44 17.84
CA GLU A 189 -9.26 8.51 18.83
C GLU A 189 -9.53 7.85 20.20
N GLU A 190 -8.50 7.73 21.04
CA GLU A 190 -8.68 7.47 22.47
C GLU A 190 -9.34 8.73 23.06
N GLY A 191 -10.68 8.81 23.00
CA GLY A 191 -11.33 10.07 23.39
C GLY A 191 -12.84 10.17 23.28
N LYS A 192 -13.61 9.08 23.36
CA LYS A 192 -15.02 9.13 23.77
C LYS A 192 -15.35 7.91 24.64
N LEU A 193 -14.92 7.96 25.89
CA LEU A 193 -15.56 7.25 27.00
C LEU A 193 -16.78 8.07 27.46
#